data_AF-A0A3A4KCH2-F1
#
_entry.id   AF-A0A3A4KCH2-F1
#
_cell.length_a   1.000
_cell.length_b   1.000
_cell.length_c   1.000
_cell.angle_alpha   90.00
_cell.angle_beta   90.00
_cell.angle_gamma   90.00
#
_symmetry.space_group_name_H-M   'P 1'
#
loop_
_entity.id
_entity.type
_entity.pdbx_description
1 polymer ?
#
loop_
_entity_poly.entity_id
_entity_poly.type
_entity_poly.pdbx_seq_one_letter_code
_entity_poly.pdbx_strand_id
1 'polypeptide(L)'
;MGNGGVPVIAGRGSGVVVPTGQVIVSAWDKRLAPETAGVPALLAAAIDIAKCQWSMRVWVLQRAVKHPDATAPELLAREGDFPVHHALELAVRRVEIEDQFARHLPGDSAAPPLEFSPGEAIENMARAWTAIEADRQIARYEREHGRVPPDHGAAPNKRELEHWTSAYEAMVADLTAGRRHYRLPDHPTPAESTEDRTGYASLMDDTDLSDTPTRTRRHRVSDEQLGFDIDVEQTAWGKWVDPDRRAAQVRKFLDYAQIPRIPTKPWPEDSPELKQLDTVVERLFPDLATAMAPENADMADAFICFLGECFIKFAGARWEPYEWFGRDKSFYDDVNPMLEYGFDTDGDTAFGLMKVMIDHYDPADGGMFAGMAEMMREFAEEYAASNSDT
;
A
#
# COMPACT_ATOMS: atom_id res chain seq x y z
N MET A 1 12.83 -69.69 6.72
CA MET A 1 13.08 -69.07 8.04
C MET A 1 14.12 -67.99 7.79
N GLY A 2 13.86 -66.68 7.75
CA GLY A 2 12.85 -65.83 8.37
C GLY A 2 13.58 -64.50 8.55
N ASN A 3 13.57 -63.63 7.55
CA ASN A 3 14.14 -62.29 7.64
C ASN A 3 12.99 -61.31 7.49
N GLY A 4 12.62 -60.70 8.62
CA GLY A 4 11.49 -59.79 8.76
C GLY A 4 11.70 -58.51 7.98
N GLY A 5 10.75 -58.21 7.10
CA GLY A 5 10.59 -56.89 6.53
C GLY A 5 10.11 -55.92 7.61
N VAL A 6 10.85 -54.82 7.80
CA VAL A 6 10.37 -53.66 8.52
C VAL A 6 9.51 -52.85 7.55
N PRO A 7 8.24 -52.52 7.86
CA PRO A 7 7.48 -51.62 7.03
C PRO A 7 7.99 -50.19 7.27
N VAL A 8 8.48 -49.56 6.21
CA VAL A 8 8.72 -48.12 6.18
C VAL A 8 7.34 -47.46 6.26
N ILE A 9 7.02 -46.91 7.43
CA ILE A 9 5.85 -46.06 7.61
C ILE A 9 6.14 -44.76 6.85
N ALA A 10 5.48 -44.58 5.70
CA ALA A 10 5.39 -43.29 5.04
C ALA A 10 4.67 -42.34 6.00
N GLY A 11 5.44 -41.51 6.70
CA GLY A 11 4.90 -40.39 7.45
C GLY A 11 4.17 -39.50 6.46
N ARG A 12 2.84 -39.49 6.53
CA ARG A 12 2.04 -38.37 6.02
C ARG A 12 2.48 -37.15 6.81
N GLY A 13 3.47 -36.43 6.29
CA GLY A 13 3.70 -35.06 6.70
C GLY A 13 2.41 -34.32 6.43
N SER A 14 1.66 -34.02 7.50
CA SER A 14 0.62 -33.01 7.44
C SER A 14 1.33 -31.75 6.97
N GLY A 15 1.22 -31.43 5.68
CA GLY A 15 1.65 -30.17 5.13
C GLY A 15 0.79 -29.10 5.76
N VAL A 16 1.18 -28.67 6.97
CA VAL A 16 0.54 -27.57 7.67
C VAL A 16 0.94 -26.34 6.87
N VAL A 17 -0.01 -25.86 6.09
CA VAL A 17 0.07 -24.63 5.31
C VAL A 17 0.44 -23.52 6.29
N VAL A 18 1.62 -22.93 6.10
CA VAL A 18 2.00 -21.70 6.81
C VAL A 18 1.01 -20.63 6.34
N PRO A 19 0.30 -19.95 7.26
CA PRO A 19 -0.68 -18.94 6.89
C PRO A 19 -0.04 -17.88 6.00
N THR A 20 -0.52 -17.74 4.76
CA THR A 20 -0.23 -16.56 3.94
C THR A 20 -0.92 -15.35 4.58
N GLY A 21 -0.53 -14.12 4.22
CA GLY A 21 -1.21 -12.90 4.69
C GLY A 21 -2.73 -12.97 4.52
N GLN A 22 -3.19 -13.65 3.47
CA GLN A 22 -4.59 -13.93 3.19
C GLN A 22 -5.28 -14.82 4.25
N VAL A 23 -4.57 -15.76 4.88
CA VAL A 23 -5.10 -16.59 5.98
C VAL A 23 -5.18 -15.81 7.28
N ILE A 24 -4.23 -14.90 7.55
CA ILE A 24 -4.28 -14.01 8.72
C ILE A 24 -5.44 -13.01 8.56
N VAL A 25 -5.53 -12.35 7.40
CA VAL A 25 -6.64 -11.47 7.05
C VAL A 25 -7.97 -12.23 7.10
N SER A 26 -8.08 -13.42 6.52
CA SER A 26 -9.32 -14.22 6.56
C SER A 26 -9.65 -14.77 7.95
N ALA A 27 -8.66 -15.09 8.78
CA ALA A 27 -8.87 -15.53 10.16
C ALA A 27 -9.31 -14.36 11.05
N TRP A 28 -8.84 -13.14 10.77
CA TRP A 28 -9.29 -11.92 11.43
C TRP A 28 -10.67 -11.45 10.94
N ASP A 29 -10.90 -11.48 9.63
CA ASP A 29 -12.18 -11.11 9.00
C ASP A 29 -13.34 -12.03 9.44
N LYS A 30 -13.06 -13.33 9.64
CA LYS A 30 -14.03 -14.27 10.21
C LYS A 30 -14.26 -14.13 11.72
N ARG A 31 -13.36 -13.46 12.46
CA ARG A 31 -13.43 -13.36 13.94
C ARG A 31 -13.88 -11.99 14.43
N LEU A 32 -13.73 -10.94 13.62
CA LEU A 32 -14.29 -9.61 13.90
C LEU A 32 -15.72 -9.56 13.35
N ALA A 33 -16.69 -9.79 14.22
CA ALA A 33 -18.10 -9.59 13.90
C ALA A 33 -18.39 -8.11 13.55
N PRO A 34 -19.50 -7.79 12.86
CA PRO A 34 -19.82 -6.44 12.37
C PRO A 34 -19.97 -5.34 13.45
N GLU A 35 -19.89 -5.67 14.74
CA GLU A 35 -20.21 -4.77 15.85
C GLU A 35 -19.03 -3.92 16.34
N THR A 36 -17.80 -4.16 15.86
CA THR A 36 -16.63 -3.34 16.21
C THR A 36 -16.40 -2.24 15.17
N ALA A 37 -17.17 -1.16 15.25
CA ALA A 37 -17.06 0.02 14.37
C ALA A 37 -15.78 0.88 14.56
N GLY A 38 -14.74 0.34 15.21
CA GLY A 38 -13.45 1.02 15.50
C GLY A 38 -12.21 0.34 14.88
N VAL A 39 -12.40 -0.61 13.96
CA VAL A 39 -11.37 -1.48 13.36
C VAL A 39 -10.45 -0.88 12.27
N PRO A 40 -10.58 0.38 11.77
CA PRO A 40 -9.65 0.91 10.74
C PRO A 40 -8.15 0.87 11.13
N ALA A 41 -7.83 1.05 12.42
CA ALA A 41 -6.44 1.07 12.89
C ALA A 41 -5.78 -0.32 12.89
N LEU A 42 -6.55 -1.38 13.13
CA LEU A 42 -6.07 -2.77 13.11
C LEU A 42 -5.86 -3.26 11.68
N LEU A 43 -6.74 -2.84 10.77
CA LEU A 43 -6.58 -3.08 9.34
C LEU A 43 -5.35 -2.34 8.77
N ALA A 44 -5.12 -1.10 9.21
CA ALA A 44 -3.90 -0.36 8.86
C ALA A 44 -2.64 -1.07 9.35
N ALA A 45 -2.63 -1.56 10.60
CA ALA A 45 -1.51 -2.35 11.12
C ALA A 45 -1.30 -3.65 10.33
N ALA A 46 -2.38 -4.34 9.91
CA ALA A 46 -2.29 -5.54 9.07
C ALA A 46 -1.74 -5.24 7.68
N ILE A 47 -2.15 -4.12 7.07
CA ILE A 47 -1.63 -3.63 5.77
C ILE A 47 -0.14 -3.29 5.90
N ASP A 48 0.25 -2.66 6.99
CA ASP A 48 1.64 -2.27 7.24
C ASP A 48 2.55 -3.48 7.51
N ILE A 49 2.06 -4.48 8.23
CA ILE A 49 2.71 -5.78 8.34
C ILE A 49 2.85 -6.38 6.94
N ALA A 50 1.79 -6.43 6.13
CA ALA A 50 1.85 -6.97 4.77
C ALA A 50 2.84 -6.24 3.84
N LYS A 51 2.96 -4.91 3.96
CA LYS A 51 3.96 -4.10 3.24
C LYS A 51 5.37 -4.45 3.68
N CYS A 52 5.61 -4.58 4.99
CA CYS A 52 6.90 -5.03 5.50
C CYS A 52 7.21 -6.45 4.98
N GLN A 53 6.23 -7.34 4.98
CA GLN A 53 6.35 -8.71 4.48
C GLN A 53 6.81 -8.74 3.01
N TRP A 54 6.20 -7.91 2.17
CA TRP A 54 6.57 -7.77 0.76
C TRP A 54 8.00 -7.24 0.58
N SER A 55 8.35 -6.13 1.22
CA SER A 55 9.68 -5.52 1.12
C SER A 55 10.79 -6.47 1.58
N MET A 56 10.53 -7.24 2.64
CA MET A 56 11.47 -8.25 3.13
C MET A 56 11.66 -9.39 2.13
N ARG A 57 10.58 -9.85 1.49
CA ARG A 57 10.65 -10.89 0.46
C ARG A 57 11.47 -10.43 -0.74
N VAL A 58 11.25 -9.21 -1.22
CA VAL A 58 12.02 -8.61 -2.33
C VAL A 58 13.50 -8.48 -1.95
N TRP A 59 13.81 -7.98 -0.76
CA TRP A 59 15.19 -7.81 -0.30
C TRP A 59 15.93 -9.15 -0.17
N VAL A 60 15.31 -10.17 0.42
CA VAL A 60 15.91 -11.50 0.56
C VAL A 60 16.19 -12.11 -0.81
N LEU A 61 15.25 -12.00 -1.75
CA LEU A 61 15.45 -12.48 -3.13
C LEU A 61 16.63 -11.77 -3.81
N GLN A 62 16.69 -10.44 -3.72
CA GLN A 62 17.80 -9.66 -4.29
C GLN A 62 19.16 -10.00 -3.67
N ARG A 63 19.22 -10.31 -2.37
CA ARG A 63 20.46 -10.68 -1.69
C ARG A 63 20.88 -12.12 -1.94
N ALA A 64 19.93 -13.06 -2.02
CA ALA A 64 20.19 -14.45 -2.39
C ALA A 64 20.82 -14.55 -3.79
N VAL A 65 20.37 -13.73 -4.73
CA VAL A 65 21.00 -13.61 -6.06
C VAL A 65 22.45 -13.10 -5.98
N LYS A 66 22.73 -12.14 -5.10
CA LYS A 66 24.06 -11.52 -4.97
C LYS A 66 25.05 -12.34 -4.13
N HIS A 67 24.57 -13.20 -3.23
CA HIS A 67 25.38 -13.98 -2.29
C HIS A 67 24.90 -15.43 -2.22
N PRO A 68 25.12 -16.22 -3.30
CA PRO A 68 24.55 -17.56 -3.47
C PRO A 68 25.01 -18.62 -2.45
N ASP A 69 26.02 -18.29 -1.64
CA ASP A 69 26.64 -19.20 -0.66
C ASP A 69 26.44 -18.73 0.79
N ALA A 70 25.72 -17.63 1.03
CA ALA A 70 25.44 -17.12 2.38
C ALA A 70 24.16 -17.73 2.96
N THR A 71 24.21 -18.16 4.23
CA THR A 71 23.04 -18.67 4.96
C THR A 71 22.08 -17.55 5.39
N ALA A 72 20.82 -17.86 5.76
CA ALA A 72 19.85 -16.87 6.25
C ALA A 72 20.40 -16.05 7.40
N PRO A 73 20.96 -16.69 8.45
CA PRO A 73 21.50 -15.97 9.57
C PRO A 73 22.70 -15.12 9.17
N GLU A 74 23.53 -15.54 8.19
CA GLU A 74 24.65 -14.73 7.70
C GLU A 74 24.21 -13.55 6.83
N LEU A 75 23.15 -13.71 6.03
CA LEU A 75 22.53 -12.62 5.28
C LEU A 75 21.87 -11.60 6.23
N LEU A 76 21.28 -12.06 7.32
CA LEU A 76 20.65 -11.24 8.36
C LEU A 76 21.66 -10.62 9.35
N ALA A 77 22.79 -11.30 9.63
CA ALA A 77 23.82 -10.87 10.58
C ALA A 77 24.98 -10.08 9.95
N ARG A 78 25.07 -10.02 8.60
CA ARG A 78 25.92 -9.02 7.92
C ARG A 78 25.28 -7.64 8.11
N GLU A 79 25.60 -7.06 9.27
CA GLU A 79 25.08 -5.79 9.77
C GLU A 79 25.37 -4.61 8.83
N GLY A 80 24.32 -3.81 8.63
CA GLY A 80 24.31 -2.55 7.90
C GLY A 80 22.99 -2.32 7.15
N ASP A 81 22.50 -3.36 6.47
CA ASP A 81 21.49 -3.25 5.40
C ASP A 81 20.30 -4.22 5.53
N PHE A 82 20.02 -4.83 6.68
CA PHE A 82 18.59 -5.05 7.00
C PHE A 82 17.98 -3.65 6.89
N PRO A 83 16.86 -3.39 6.20
CA PRO A 83 16.44 -2.01 6.02
C PRO A 83 16.12 -1.46 7.40
N VAL A 84 17.12 -0.80 7.97
CA VAL A 84 17.06 -0.02 9.19
C VAL A 84 15.93 0.96 8.98
N HIS A 85 15.72 1.44 7.75
CA HIS A 85 14.50 2.12 7.33
C HIS A 85 13.20 1.38 7.70
N HIS A 86 12.97 0.12 7.34
CA HIS A 86 11.70 -0.57 7.62
C HIS A 86 11.57 -1.04 9.07
N ALA A 87 12.66 -1.42 9.73
CA ALA A 87 12.65 -1.66 11.17
C ALA A 87 12.43 -0.37 11.98
N LEU A 88 13.04 0.74 11.55
CA LEU A 88 12.78 2.08 12.08
C LEU A 88 11.38 2.56 11.70
N GLU A 89 10.84 2.21 10.55
CA GLU A 89 9.48 2.57 10.13
C GLU A 89 8.47 1.82 11.00
N LEU A 90 8.68 0.52 11.26
CA LEU A 90 7.93 -0.24 12.27
C LEU A 90 8.10 0.35 13.68
N ALA A 91 9.31 0.78 14.07
CA ALA A 91 9.57 1.38 15.38
C ALA A 91 9.05 2.82 15.52
N VAL A 92 9.01 3.60 14.45
CA VAL A 92 8.41 4.95 14.38
C VAL A 92 6.89 4.80 14.41
N ARG A 93 6.35 3.83 13.67
CA ARG A 93 4.93 3.47 13.70
C ARG A 93 4.51 2.80 14.99
N ARG A 94 5.44 2.26 15.78
CA ARG A 94 5.16 1.79 17.14
C ARG A 94 4.47 2.89 17.95
N VAL A 95 5.01 4.11 17.92
CA VAL A 95 4.43 5.26 18.63
C VAL A 95 3.03 5.59 18.11
N GLU A 96 2.82 5.53 16.79
CA GLU A 96 1.50 5.76 16.18
C GLU A 96 0.48 4.67 16.56
N ILE A 97 0.89 3.40 16.53
CA ILE A 97 0.08 2.25 16.94
C ILE A 97 -0.28 2.36 18.41
N GLU A 98 0.69 2.70 19.26
CA GLU A 98 0.50 2.94 20.68
C GLU A 98 -0.53 4.05 20.92
N ASP A 99 -0.40 5.18 20.23
CA ASP A 99 -1.34 6.30 20.34
C ASP A 99 -2.76 5.92 19.87
N GLN A 100 -2.89 5.17 18.77
CA GLN A 100 -4.18 4.68 18.29
C GLN A 100 -4.83 3.70 19.29
N PHE A 101 -4.06 2.79 19.88
CA PHE A 101 -4.55 1.88 20.92
C PHE A 101 -5.02 2.65 22.16
N ALA A 102 -4.25 3.66 22.60
CA ALA A 102 -4.64 4.49 23.73
C ALA A 102 -5.93 5.28 23.46
N ARG A 103 -6.15 5.73 22.20
CA ARG A 103 -7.36 6.46 21.79
C ARG A 103 -8.60 5.56 21.70
N HIS A 104 -8.46 4.37 21.14
CA HIS A 104 -9.60 3.53 20.80
C HIS A 104 -9.92 2.43 21.81
N LEU A 105 -8.92 2.00 22.58
CA LEU A 105 -9.03 0.92 23.56
C LEU A 105 -8.31 1.28 24.87
N PRO A 106 -8.68 2.40 25.53
CA PRO A 106 -8.01 2.82 26.76
C PRO A 106 -8.15 1.80 27.89
N GLY A 107 -9.18 0.94 27.84
CA GLY A 107 -9.55 0.04 28.91
C GLY A 107 -10.15 0.79 30.11
N ASP A 108 -10.28 0.12 31.25
CA ASP A 108 -10.67 0.76 32.51
C ASP A 108 -9.40 1.25 33.22
N SER A 109 -9.28 2.57 33.43
CA SER A 109 -8.15 3.18 34.15
C SER A 109 -7.88 2.60 35.56
N ALA A 110 -8.87 1.92 36.17
CA ALA A 110 -8.70 1.23 37.44
C ALA A 110 -8.14 -0.20 37.32
N ALA A 111 -8.14 -0.78 36.11
CA ALA A 111 -7.58 -2.09 35.83
C ALA A 111 -6.04 -2.09 35.93
N PRO A 112 -5.38 -3.24 36.07
CA PRO A 112 -3.92 -3.30 36.01
C PRO A 112 -3.39 -2.98 34.59
N PRO A 113 -2.16 -2.45 34.46
CA PRO A 113 -1.56 -2.15 33.16
C PRO A 113 -1.27 -3.44 32.37
N LEU A 114 -1.05 -3.28 31.06
CA LEU A 114 -0.55 -4.35 30.20
C LEU A 114 0.89 -4.74 30.55
N GLU A 115 1.22 -6.01 30.33
CA GLU A 115 2.56 -6.57 30.55
C GLU A 115 3.55 -6.19 29.44
N PHE A 116 3.04 -5.94 28.24
CA PHE A 116 3.77 -5.45 27.07
C PHE A 116 2.88 -4.48 26.29
N SER A 117 3.50 -3.60 25.51
CA SER A 117 2.73 -2.65 24.68
C SER A 117 2.15 -3.31 23.43
N PRO A 118 1.04 -2.80 22.86
CA PRO A 118 0.54 -3.26 21.58
C PRO A 118 1.57 -3.18 20.45
N GLY A 119 2.37 -2.10 20.45
CA GLY A 119 3.46 -1.91 19.51
C GLY A 119 4.55 -2.97 19.64
N GLU A 120 4.93 -3.33 20.86
CA GLU A 120 5.91 -4.41 21.13
C GLU A 120 5.41 -5.79 20.69
N ALA A 121 4.13 -6.11 20.93
CA ALA A 121 3.57 -7.37 20.44
C ALA A 121 3.61 -7.46 18.90
N ILE A 122 3.21 -6.39 18.21
CA ILE A 122 3.23 -6.31 16.75
C ILE A 122 4.66 -6.39 16.20
N GLU A 123 5.62 -5.68 16.82
CA GLU A 123 7.02 -5.73 16.44
C GLU A 123 7.57 -7.16 16.52
N ASN A 124 7.31 -7.86 17.63
CA ASN A 124 7.78 -9.23 17.81
C ASN A 124 7.10 -10.23 16.86
N MET A 125 5.79 -10.06 16.58
CA MET A 125 5.11 -10.84 15.53
C MET A 125 5.77 -10.63 14.16
N ALA A 126 6.08 -9.38 13.81
CA ALA A 126 6.73 -9.05 12.55
C ALA A 126 8.11 -9.72 12.44
N ARG A 127 8.95 -9.61 13.49
CA ARG A 127 10.28 -10.26 13.56
C ARG A 127 10.20 -11.77 13.38
N ALA A 128 9.32 -12.43 14.11
CA ALA A 128 9.14 -13.88 14.03
C ALA A 128 8.69 -14.32 12.63
N TRP A 129 7.78 -13.55 12.01
CA TRP A 129 7.34 -13.79 10.65
C TRP A 129 8.48 -13.61 9.63
N THR A 130 9.27 -12.55 9.75
CA THR A 130 10.44 -12.30 8.88
C THR A 130 11.38 -13.48 8.87
N ALA A 131 11.66 -14.04 10.04
CA ALA A 131 12.54 -15.18 10.18
C ALA A 131 11.98 -16.42 9.45
N ILE A 132 10.67 -16.68 9.57
CA ILE A 132 10.00 -17.79 8.86
C ILE A 132 10.09 -17.63 7.34
N GLU A 133 9.84 -16.42 6.81
CA GLU A 133 9.87 -16.20 5.37
C GLU A 133 11.29 -16.25 4.81
N ALA A 134 12.29 -15.74 5.54
CA ALA A 134 13.69 -15.89 5.20
C ALA A 134 14.09 -17.37 5.10
N ASP A 135 13.75 -18.16 6.13
CA ASP A 135 13.99 -19.62 6.14
C ASP A 135 13.33 -20.31 4.93
N ARG A 136 12.10 -19.90 4.58
CA ARG A 136 11.36 -20.44 3.45
C ARG A 136 12.02 -20.12 2.11
N GLN A 137 12.45 -18.89 1.91
CA GLN A 137 13.09 -18.46 0.66
C GLN A 137 14.44 -19.16 0.47
N ILE A 138 15.20 -19.34 1.54
CA ILE A 138 16.47 -20.07 1.48
C ILE A 138 16.26 -21.55 1.21
N ALA A 139 15.29 -22.17 1.87
CA ALA A 139 14.94 -23.54 1.56
C ALA A 139 14.47 -23.72 0.11
N ARG A 140 13.82 -22.71 -0.48
CA ARG A 140 13.46 -22.71 -1.91
C ARG A 140 14.70 -22.59 -2.79
N TYR A 141 15.54 -21.60 -2.54
CA TYR A 141 16.77 -21.36 -3.30
C TYR A 141 17.69 -22.60 -3.30
N GLU A 142 17.93 -23.21 -2.14
CA GLU A 142 18.74 -24.42 -2.02
C GLU A 142 18.17 -25.58 -2.85
N ARG A 143 16.84 -25.79 -2.82
CA ARG A 143 16.17 -26.80 -3.65
C ARG A 143 16.33 -26.55 -5.14
N GLU A 144 16.20 -25.31 -5.58
CA GLU A 144 16.35 -24.91 -6.99
C GLU A 144 17.79 -25.17 -7.49
N HIS A 145 18.78 -25.15 -6.60
CA HIS A 145 20.19 -25.41 -6.90
C HIS A 145 20.65 -26.84 -6.55
N GLY A 146 19.72 -27.77 -6.29
CA GLY A 146 20.02 -29.17 -6.01
C GLY A 146 20.76 -29.40 -4.68
N ARG A 147 20.75 -28.41 -3.79
CA ARG A 147 21.32 -28.50 -2.44
C ARG A 147 20.22 -28.91 -1.45
N VAL A 148 20.63 -29.55 -0.35
CA VAL A 148 19.70 -29.92 0.73
C VAL A 148 19.55 -28.70 1.63
N PRO A 149 18.34 -28.15 1.81
CA PRO A 149 18.12 -27.05 2.74
C PRO A 149 18.68 -27.41 4.12
N PRO A 150 19.40 -26.51 4.79
CA PRO A 150 19.79 -26.75 6.17
C PRO A 150 18.52 -27.00 7.00
N ASP A 151 18.57 -27.98 7.91
CA ASP A 151 17.51 -28.17 8.89
C ASP A 151 17.61 -27.07 9.94
N HIS A 152 17.20 -25.86 9.56
CA HIS A 152 17.11 -24.72 10.47
C HIS A 152 15.97 -24.91 11.48
N GLY A 153 15.17 -25.98 11.34
CA GLY A 153 13.98 -26.23 12.13
C GLY A 153 13.08 -25.00 12.09
N ALA A 154 12.11 -24.92 11.17
CA ALA A 154 11.12 -23.82 11.17
C ALA A 154 10.27 -23.73 12.47
N ALA A 155 10.54 -24.56 13.47
CA ALA A 155 9.79 -24.72 14.70
C ALA A 155 9.98 -23.58 15.73
N PRO A 156 11.17 -23.02 16.01
CA PRO A 156 11.33 -21.94 16.98
C PRO A 156 10.65 -20.65 16.52
N ASN A 157 10.92 -20.20 15.29
CA ASN A 157 10.33 -18.97 14.75
C ASN A 157 8.81 -19.07 14.62
N LYS A 158 8.31 -20.25 14.24
CA LYS A 158 6.86 -20.54 14.23
C LYS A 158 6.24 -20.49 15.62
N ARG A 159 6.87 -21.12 16.62
CA ARG A 159 6.38 -21.07 18.01
C ARG A 159 6.40 -19.65 18.56
N GLU A 160 7.41 -18.88 18.20
CA GLU A 160 7.51 -17.47 18.58
C GLU A 160 6.39 -16.64 17.94
N LEU A 161 6.12 -16.83 16.65
CA LEU A 161 4.99 -16.19 15.98
C LEU A 161 3.64 -16.59 16.61
N GLU A 162 3.44 -17.87 16.90
CA GLU A 162 2.24 -18.38 17.57
C GLU A 162 2.09 -17.79 18.99
N HIS A 163 3.19 -17.69 19.73
CA HIS A 163 3.23 -17.08 21.05
C HIS A 163 2.79 -15.62 21.00
N TRP A 164 3.42 -14.80 20.14
CA TRP A 164 3.11 -13.38 20.04
C TRP A 164 1.73 -13.10 19.46
N THR A 165 1.26 -13.93 18.53
CA THR A 165 -0.12 -13.85 18.04
C THR A 165 -1.12 -14.10 19.18
N SER A 166 -0.89 -15.14 19.98
CA SER A 166 -1.75 -15.47 21.12
C SER A 166 -1.71 -14.37 22.20
N ALA A 167 -0.52 -13.83 22.46
CA ALA A 167 -0.32 -12.73 23.40
C ALA A 167 -1.07 -11.47 22.97
N TYR A 168 -1.00 -11.14 21.67
CA TYR A 168 -1.74 -10.03 21.08
C TYR A 168 -3.26 -10.21 21.17
N GLU A 169 -3.78 -11.39 20.83
CA GLU A 169 -5.21 -11.69 20.94
C GLU A 169 -5.72 -11.57 22.39
N ALA A 170 -4.96 -12.09 23.36
CA ALA A 170 -5.29 -12.00 24.78
C ALA A 170 -5.30 -10.53 25.26
N MET A 171 -4.31 -9.75 24.85
CA MET A 171 -4.22 -8.32 25.16
C MET A 171 -5.44 -7.55 24.64
N VAL A 172 -5.82 -7.73 23.36
CA VAL A 172 -6.98 -7.06 22.77
C VAL A 172 -8.28 -7.46 23.49
N ALA A 173 -8.43 -8.75 23.83
CA ALA A 173 -9.59 -9.24 24.58
C ALA A 173 -9.66 -8.65 26.00
N ASP A 174 -8.52 -8.45 26.66
CA ASP A 174 -8.45 -7.83 27.99
C ASP A 174 -8.76 -6.33 27.95
N LEU A 175 -8.24 -5.59 26.98
CA LEU A 175 -8.54 -4.17 26.78
C LEU A 175 -10.02 -3.95 26.47
N THR A 176 -10.58 -4.74 25.55
CA THR A 176 -11.99 -4.63 25.13
C THR A 176 -12.95 -4.94 26.28
N ALA A 177 -12.58 -5.87 27.17
CA ALA A 177 -13.36 -6.20 28.34
C ALA A 177 -13.11 -5.30 29.55
N GLY A 178 -12.24 -4.29 29.42
CA GLY A 178 -11.84 -3.41 30.53
C GLY A 178 -11.08 -4.14 31.66
N ARG A 179 -10.54 -5.33 31.42
CA ARG A 179 -9.76 -6.10 32.43
C ARG A 179 -8.32 -5.60 32.57
N ARG A 180 -7.85 -4.86 31.57
CA ARG A 180 -6.56 -4.17 31.54
C ARG A 180 -6.77 -2.76 30.99
N HIS A 181 -5.81 -1.89 31.23
CA HIS A 181 -5.71 -0.61 30.54
C HIS A 181 -4.37 -0.46 29.85
N TYR A 182 -4.38 0.30 28.76
CA TYR A 182 -3.17 0.74 28.09
C TYR A 182 -3.01 2.24 28.29
N ARG A 183 -1.80 2.65 28.67
CA ARG A 183 -1.45 4.05 28.90
C ARG A 183 -0.14 4.38 28.23
N LEU A 184 -0.12 5.47 27.47
CA LEU A 184 1.11 5.99 26.90
C LEU A 184 2.08 6.39 28.03
N PRO A 185 3.35 5.96 27.99
CA PRO A 185 4.34 6.23 29.04
C PRO A 185 4.48 7.71 29.43
N ASP A 186 4.25 8.63 28.48
CA ASP A 186 4.46 10.07 28.65
C ASP A 186 3.18 10.89 28.84
N HIS A 187 2.00 10.25 28.97
CA HIS A 187 0.75 11.00 29.17
C HIS A 187 0.54 11.36 30.66
N PRO A 188 0.47 12.68 31.02
CA PRO A 188 0.31 13.11 32.40
C PRO A 188 -0.99 12.58 33.00
N THR A 189 -0.96 12.27 34.29
CA THR A 189 -2.12 11.73 35.01
C THR A 189 -3.16 12.84 35.15
N PRO A 190 -4.45 12.61 34.85
CA PRO A 190 -5.49 13.62 35.03
C PRO A 190 -5.56 14.20 36.46
N ALA A 191 -4.99 13.49 37.44
CA ALA A 191 -4.89 13.94 38.83
C ALA A 191 -3.88 15.10 39.06
N GLU A 192 -2.97 15.38 38.13
CA GLU A 192 -1.96 16.45 38.27
C GLU A 192 -2.38 17.79 37.60
N SER A 193 -3.54 17.87 36.94
CA SER A 193 -4.04 19.11 36.30
C SER A 193 -5.14 19.82 37.09
N THR A 194 -5.12 19.71 38.42
CA THR A 194 -6.15 20.33 39.30
C THR A 194 -6.00 21.84 39.52
N GLU A 195 -5.07 22.52 38.85
CA GLU A 195 -5.00 23.99 38.88
C GLU A 195 -5.71 24.62 37.66
N ASP A 196 -6.69 25.48 37.96
CA ASP A 196 -7.25 26.53 37.10
C ASP A 196 -8.28 26.20 36.00
N ARG A 197 -9.37 25.50 36.37
CA ARG A 197 -10.57 25.42 35.51
C ARG A 197 -11.88 25.89 36.14
N THR A 198 -11.83 26.72 37.18
CA THR A 198 -13.00 27.31 37.86
C THR A 198 -13.42 28.70 37.32
N GLY A 199 -12.82 29.21 36.24
CA GLY A 199 -13.05 30.60 35.79
C GLY A 199 -14.11 30.85 34.71
N TYR A 200 -14.67 29.83 34.03
CA TYR A 200 -15.37 30.03 32.75
C TYR A 200 -16.79 29.44 32.66
N ALA A 201 -17.54 29.40 33.77
CA ALA A 201 -18.89 28.85 33.81
C ALA A 201 -20.01 29.86 34.14
N SER A 202 -19.77 31.17 33.98
CA SER A 202 -20.77 32.20 34.29
C SER A 202 -20.83 33.27 33.21
N LEU A 203 -21.37 32.92 32.04
CA LEU A 203 -21.80 33.83 30.98
C LEU A 203 -22.35 32.96 29.85
N MET A 204 -23.59 32.51 29.96
CA MET A 204 -24.53 32.17 28.87
C MET A 204 -25.82 31.66 29.55
N ASP A 205 -26.57 32.60 30.11
CA ASP A 205 -28.00 32.45 30.38
C ASP A 205 -28.70 33.54 29.55
N ASP A 206 -29.92 33.24 29.10
CA ASP A 206 -30.79 34.07 28.24
C ASP A 206 -30.52 34.06 26.72
N THR A 207 -31.01 33.01 26.04
CA THR A 207 -31.64 33.21 24.72
C THR A 207 -32.96 32.45 24.61
N ASP A 208 -34.03 33.23 24.71
CA ASP A 208 -35.43 32.90 24.47
C ASP A 208 -35.62 32.43 23.01
N LEU A 209 -36.03 31.18 22.82
CA LEU A 209 -36.38 30.56 21.55
C LEU A 209 -37.86 30.15 21.59
N SER A 210 -38.73 31.14 21.42
CA SER A 210 -40.14 30.94 21.10
C SER A 210 -40.47 31.63 19.77
N ASP A 211 -40.61 30.84 18.70
CA ASP A 211 -41.67 30.99 17.67
C ASP A 211 -41.34 30.17 16.42
N THR A 212 -42.18 29.17 16.15
CA THR A 212 -42.22 28.47 14.85
C THR A 212 -43.62 28.60 14.28
N PRO A 213 -43.84 29.25 13.13
CA PRO A 213 -45.08 29.14 12.41
C PRO A 213 -44.98 28.09 11.30
N THR A 214 -45.83 27.09 11.42
CA THR A 214 -46.14 26.09 10.40
C THR A 214 -46.77 26.79 9.19
N ARG A 215 -46.16 26.71 8.00
CA ARG A 215 -46.84 27.09 6.75
C ARG A 215 -46.49 26.17 5.59
N THR A 216 -47.37 25.20 5.40
CA THR A 216 -47.45 24.36 4.19
C THR A 216 -47.95 25.22 3.03
N ARG A 217 -47.10 25.50 2.03
CA ARG A 217 -47.51 26.10 0.76
C ARG A 217 -46.99 25.27 -0.41
N ARG A 218 -47.89 24.48 -1.01
CA ARG A 218 -47.68 23.84 -2.32
C ARG A 218 -47.53 24.95 -3.36
N HIS A 219 -46.31 25.17 -3.83
CA HIS A 219 -46.07 25.90 -5.07
C HIS A 219 -45.86 24.89 -6.21
N ARG A 220 -46.72 25.03 -7.22
CA ARG A 220 -46.63 24.39 -8.53
C ARG A 220 -45.51 25.11 -9.27
N VAL A 221 -44.38 24.45 -9.48
CA VAL A 221 -43.26 24.96 -10.30
C VAL A 221 -43.70 24.81 -11.76
N SER A 222 -43.73 25.92 -12.49
CA SER A 222 -43.84 25.94 -13.94
C SER A 222 -42.45 25.73 -14.53
N ASP A 223 -42.37 24.86 -15.55
CA ASP A 223 -41.18 24.55 -16.35
C ASP A 223 -40.72 25.74 -17.23
N GLU A 224 -40.36 26.85 -16.59
CA GLU A 224 -39.51 27.86 -17.22
C GLU A 224 -38.09 27.62 -16.71
N GLN A 225 -37.37 26.77 -17.45
CA GLN A 225 -35.97 26.46 -17.26
C GLN A 225 -35.15 27.76 -17.34
N LEU A 226 -34.90 28.35 -16.17
CA LEU A 226 -33.83 29.31 -15.96
C LEU A 226 -32.52 28.57 -16.22
N GLY A 227 -31.93 28.79 -17.40
CA GLY A 227 -30.53 28.46 -17.67
C GLY A 227 -29.66 29.29 -16.74
N PHE A 228 -29.47 28.80 -15.52
CA PHE A 228 -28.41 29.29 -14.65
C PHE A 228 -27.11 28.72 -15.21
N ASP A 229 -26.44 29.50 -16.06
CA ASP A 229 -25.00 29.40 -16.28
C ASP A 229 -24.34 29.75 -14.94
N ILE A 230 -24.33 28.78 -14.02
CA ILE A 230 -23.47 28.85 -12.84
C ILE A 230 -22.10 28.51 -13.36
N ASP A 231 -21.24 29.52 -13.48
CA ASP A 231 -19.80 29.35 -13.63
C ASP A 231 -19.29 28.64 -12.36
N VAL A 232 -19.42 27.31 -12.32
CA VAL A 232 -18.84 26.49 -11.26
C VAL A 232 -17.35 26.51 -11.49
N GLU A 233 -16.61 27.20 -10.63
CA GLU A 233 -15.16 27.21 -10.68
C GLU A 233 -14.64 25.77 -10.63
N GLN A 234 -13.96 25.34 -11.69
CA GLN A 234 -13.40 23.99 -11.74
C GLN A 234 -12.31 23.85 -10.67
N THR A 235 -12.36 22.73 -9.94
CA THR A 235 -11.30 22.33 -9.00
C THR A 235 -9.97 22.12 -9.75
N ALA A 236 -8.84 22.13 -9.03
CA ALA A 236 -7.54 21.83 -9.62
C ALA A 236 -7.54 20.47 -10.34
N TRP A 237 -8.18 19.47 -9.74
CA TRP A 237 -8.43 18.17 -10.38
C TRP A 237 -9.26 18.28 -11.66
N GLY A 238 -10.39 19.01 -11.62
CA GLY A 238 -11.25 19.21 -12.78
C GLY A 238 -10.53 19.84 -13.97
N LYS A 239 -9.68 20.85 -13.71
CA LYS A 239 -8.84 21.48 -14.73
C LYS A 239 -7.78 20.52 -15.29
N TRP A 240 -7.18 19.68 -14.44
CA TRP A 240 -6.16 18.73 -14.85
C TRP A 240 -6.73 17.57 -15.67
N VAL A 241 -7.87 17.03 -15.25
CA VAL A 241 -8.59 15.91 -15.89
C VAL A 241 -9.49 16.37 -17.05
N ASP A 242 -9.37 17.63 -17.47
CA ASP A 242 -10.05 18.12 -18.66
C ASP A 242 -9.62 17.32 -19.92
N PRO A 243 -10.56 16.73 -20.69
CA PRO A 243 -10.23 15.90 -21.84
C PRO A 243 -9.46 16.64 -22.94
N ASP A 244 -9.79 17.91 -23.21
CA ASP A 244 -9.16 18.69 -24.26
C ASP A 244 -7.71 19.04 -23.87
N ARG A 245 -7.49 19.39 -22.60
CA ARG A 245 -6.14 19.56 -22.04
C ARG A 245 -5.30 18.29 -22.21
N ARG A 246 -5.81 17.14 -21.78
CA ARG A 246 -5.07 15.87 -21.89
C ARG A 246 -4.76 15.52 -23.33
N ALA A 247 -5.73 15.66 -24.23
CA ALA A 247 -5.53 15.42 -25.65
C ALA A 247 -4.44 16.32 -26.25
N ALA A 248 -4.40 17.60 -25.87
CA ALA A 248 -3.35 18.52 -26.28
C ALA A 248 -1.96 18.11 -25.76
N GLN A 249 -1.87 17.68 -24.50
CA GLN A 249 -0.62 17.22 -23.89
C GLN A 249 -0.12 15.91 -24.51
N VAL A 250 -1.01 14.94 -24.76
CA VAL A 250 -0.69 13.70 -25.49
C VAL A 250 -0.18 14.03 -26.89
N ARG A 251 -0.83 14.97 -27.58
CA ARG A 251 -0.40 15.39 -28.92
C ARG A 251 0.99 16.01 -28.89
N LYS A 252 1.28 16.88 -27.91
CA LYS A 252 2.60 17.50 -27.74
C LYS A 252 3.71 16.44 -27.60
N PHE A 253 3.51 15.43 -26.76
CA PHE A 253 4.50 14.36 -26.60
C PHE A 253 4.64 13.51 -27.88
N LEU A 254 3.54 13.12 -28.51
CA LEU A 254 3.56 12.37 -29.77
C LEU A 254 4.30 13.12 -30.89
N ASP A 255 4.07 14.43 -31.01
CA ASP A 255 4.78 15.29 -31.96
C ASP A 255 6.28 15.35 -31.68
N TYR A 256 6.66 15.53 -30.40
CA TYR A 256 8.06 15.53 -29.98
C TYR A 256 8.75 14.19 -30.27
N ALA A 257 8.06 13.08 -29.98
CA ALA A 257 8.53 11.73 -30.22
C ALA A 257 8.47 11.34 -31.70
N GLN A 258 7.87 12.14 -32.58
CA GLN A 258 7.60 11.85 -33.99
C GLN A 258 6.78 10.56 -34.21
N ILE A 259 5.84 10.29 -33.30
CA ILE A 259 4.94 9.15 -33.38
C ILE A 259 3.58 9.67 -33.85
N PRO A 260 3.01 9.12 -34.94
CA PRO A 260 1.81 9.71 -35.53
C PRO A 260 0.59 9.62 -34.61
N ARG A 261 0.45 8.50 -33.89
CA ARG A 261 -0.65 8.20 -32.97
C ARG A 261 -0.34 6.99 -32.07
N ILE A 262 -1.06 6.87 -30.96
CA ILE A 262 -1.08 5.64 -30.14
C ILE A 262 -1.72 4.49 -30.95
N PRO A 263 -1.08 3.33 -31.09
CA PRO A 263 -1.60 2.19 -31.84
C PRO A 263 -2.89 1.61 -31.22
N THR A 264 -3.58 0.72 -31.93
CA THR A 264 -4.80 0.05 -31.44
C THR A 264 -4.52 -1.13 -30.52
N LYS A 265 -3.28 -1.61 -30.49
CA LYS A 265 -2.77 -2.62 -29.55
C LYS A 265 -1.45 -2.11 -29.00
N PRO A 266 -1.01 -2.53 -27.81
CA PRO A 266 0.30 -2.18 -27.29
C PRO A 266 1.41 -2.50 -28.31
N TRP A 267 2.48 -1.72 -28.27
CA TRP A 267 3.62 -1.90 -29.17
C TRP A 267 4.21 -3.31 -29.03
N PRO A 268 4.50 -4.01 -30.15
CA PRO A 268 5.34 -5.20 -30.12
C PRO A 268 6.74 -4.87 -29.60
N GLU A 269 7.37 -5.83 -28.90
CA GLU A 269 8.70 -5.72 -28.29
C GLU A 269 9.77 -5.18 -29.26
N ASP A 270 9.73 -5.60 -30.53
CA ASP A 270 10.72 -5.19 -31.53
C ASP A 270 10.32 -4.02 -32.42
N SER A 271 9.19 -3.37 -32.15
CA SER A 271 8.68 -2.33 -33.05
C SER A 271 9.62 -1.11 -33.12
N PRO A 272 9.82 -0.52 -34.32
CA PRO A 272 10.64 0.68 -34.47
C PRO A 272 10.16 1.84 -33.60
N GLU A 273 8.84 2.01 -33.47
CA GLU A 273 8.23 3.05 -32.65
C GLU A 273 8.53 2.86 -31.16
N LEU A 274 8.64 1.61 -30.67
CA LEU A 274 9.00 1.35 -29.28
C LEU A 274 10.44 1.78 -28.98
N LYS A 275 11.39 1.36 -29.84
CA LYS A 275 12.80 1.77 -29.73
C LYS A 275 12.98 3.30 -29.80
N GLN A 276 12.12 3.96 -30.57
CA GLN A 276 12.06 5.41 -30.65
C GLN A 276 11.53 6.04 -29.36
N LEU A 277 10.49 5.47 -28.74
CA LEU A 277 9.99 5.90 -27.43
C LEU A 277 11.07 5.75 -26.36
N ASP A 278 11.79 4.62 -26.34
CA ASP A 278 12.89 4.38 -25.39
C ASP A 278 13.95 5.47 -25.50
N THR A 279 14.43 5.73 -26.72
CA THR A 279 15.44 6.77 -26.98
C THR A 279 14.95 8.17 -26.54
N VAL A 280 13.67 8.47 -26.78
CA VAL A 280 13.07 9.77 -26.43
C VAL A 280 12.95 9.93 -24.92
N VAL A 281 12.45 8.89 -24.23
CA VAL A 281 12.23 8.87 -22.78
C VAL A 281 13.56 8.90 -22.03
N GLU A 282 14.53 8.07 -22.40
CA GLU A 282 15.87 8.05 -21.78
C GLU A 282 16.54 9.42 -21.87
N ARG A 283 16.41 10.10 -23.01
CA ARG A 283 16.96 11.45 -23.21
C ARG A 283 16.24 12.51 -22.38
N LEU A 284 14.92 12.43 -22.24
CA LEU A 284 14.12 13.42 -21.51
C LEU A 284 14.22 13.23 -20.01
N PHE A 285 14.22 11.98 -19.55
CA PHE A 285 14.05 11.60 -18.16
C PHE A 285 15.12 10.57 -17.74
N PRO A 286 16.42 10.92 -17.82
CA PRO A 286 17.50 10.01 -17.45
C PRO A 286 17.48 9.65 -15.96
N ASP A 287 16.89 10.51 -15.13
CA ASP A 287 16.66 10.29 -13.71
C ASP A 287 15.42 11.07 -13.24
N LEU A 288 14.93 10.71 -12.05
CA LEU A 288 13.71 11.31 -11.50
C LEU A 288 13.91 12.80 -11.17
N ALA A 289 15.11 13.21 -10.76
CA ALA A 289 15.41 14.61 -10.48
C ALA A 289 15.25 15.48 -11.74
N THR A 290 15.71 14.98 -12.88
CA THR A 290 15.57 15.61 -14.19
C THR A 290 14.11 15.66 -14.62
N ALA A 291 13.34 14.57 -14.46
CA ALA A 291 11.92 14.55 -14.77
C ALA A 291 11.12 15.56 -13.93
N MET A 292 11.52 15.78 -12.68
CA MET A 292 10.86 16.70 -11.73
C MET A 292 11.32 18.16 -11.82
N ALA A 293 12.37 18.45 -12.60
CA ALA A 293 12.92 19.78 -12.74
C ALA A 293 11.88 20.75 -13.33
N PRO A 294 11.73 21.99 -12.81
CA PRO A 294 10.73 22.94 -13.29
C PRO A 294 10.79 23.20 -14.81
N GLU A 295 11.98 23.20 -15.40
CA GLU A 295 12.20 23.35 -16.84
C GLU A 295 11.64 22.19 -17.68
N ASN A 296 11.49 21.01 -17.08
CA ASN A 296 10.94 19.81 -17.73
C ASN A 296 9.46 19.58 -17.40
N ALA A 297 8.86 20.39 -16.52
CA ALA A 297 7.51 20.18 -16.01
C ALA A 297 6.45 20.06 -17.13
N ASP A 298 6.55 20.87 -18.18
CA ASP A 298 5.61 20.82 -19.30
C ASP A 298 5.75 19.53 -20.14
N MET A 299 6.98 19.05 -20.36
CA MET A 299 7.21 17.82 -21.11
C MET A 299 6.93 16.57 -20.25
N ALA A 300 7.21 16.63 -18.95
CA ALA A 300 6.82 15.59 -18.00
C ALA A 300 5.29 15.45 -17.95
N ASP A 301 4.55 16.56 -17.88
CA ASP A 301 3.09 16.56 -17.95
C ASP A 301 2.57 15.99 -19.29
N ALA A 302 3.19 16.37 -20.40
CA ALA A 302 2.90 15.81 -21.72
C ALA A 302 3.07 14.29 -21.77
N PHE A 303 4.19 13.80 -21.23
CA PHE A 303 4.48 12.37 -21.16
C PHE A 303 3.54 11.62 -20.21
N ILE A 304 3.24 12.17 -19.02
CA ILE A 304 2.28 11.59 -18.07
C ILE A 304 0.90 11.43 -18.71
N CYS A 305 0.42 12.45 -19.42
CA CYS A 305 -0.85 12.36 -20.14
C CYS A 305 -0.79 11.30 -21.25
N PHE A 306 0.31 11.24 -22.02
CA PHE A 306 0.52 10.19 -23.02
C PHE A 306 0.52 8.78 -22.41
N LEU A 307 1.22 8.58 -21.29
CA LEU A 307 1.30 7.32 -20.59
C LEU A 307 -0.09 6.88 -20.12
N GLY A 308 -0.84 7.78 -19.50
CA GLY A 308 -2.20 7.46 -19.07
C GLY A 308 -3.18 7.21 -20.22
N GLU A 309 -3.10 7.91 -21.34
CA GLU A 309 -3.90 7.55 -22.53
C GLU A 309 -3.54 6.17 -23.09
N CYS A 310 -2.29 5.72 -22.94
CA CYS A 310 -1.92 4.33 -23.27
C CYS A 310 -2.62 3.34 -22.32
N PHE A 311 -2.59 3.57 -21.01
CA PHE A 311 -3.27 2.69 -20.04
C PHE A 311 -4.80 2.74 -20.14
N ILE A 312 -5.40 3.90 -20.35
CA ILE A 312 -6.85 4.02 -20.61
C ILE A 312 -7.23 3.15 -21.80
N LYS A 313 -6.43 3.20 -22.87
CA LYS A 313 -6.69 2.47 -24.10
C LYS A 313 -6.48 0.96 -23.99
N PHE A 314 -5.42 0.54 -23.30
CA PHE A 314 -5.00 -0.86 -23.29
C PHE A 314 -5.47 -1.62 -22.05
N ALA A 315 -5.56 -0.97 -20.91
CA ALA A 315 -5.93 -1.55 -19.62
C ALA A 315 -7.34 -1.15 -19.13
N GLY A 316 -8.09 -0.38 -19.94
CA GLY A 316 -9.39 0.14 -19.54
C GLY A 316 -9.32 1.10 -18.36
N ALA A 317 -8.15 1.69 -18.11
CA ALA A 317 -7.91 2.51 -16.93
C ALA A 317 -8.73 3.80 -16.93
N ARG A 318 -8.84 4.44 -15.77
CA ARG A 318 -9.41 5.78 -15.61
C ARG A 318 -8.58 6.63 -14.65
N TRP A 319 -8.59 7.94 -14.87
CA TRP A 319 -7.94 8.88 -13.98
C TRP A 319 -8.77 9.11 -12.71
N GLU A 320 -8.17 8.88 -11.55
CA GLU A 320 -8.74 9.15 -10.23
C GLU A 320 -7.84 10.09 -9.41
N PRO A 321 -8.42 10.94 -8.54
CA PRO A 321 -7.64 11.74 -7.61
C PRO A 321 -7.11 10.85 -6.49
N TYR A 322 -5.82 10.99 -6.15
CA TYR A 322 -5.19 10.29 -5.05
C TYR A 322 -4.82 11.24 -3.91
N GLU A 323 -4.96 10.79 -2.66
CA GLU A 323 -4.90 11.63 -1.45
C GLU A 323 -3.49 11.99 -0.97
N TRP A 324 -2.44 11.36 -1.51
CA TRP A 324 -1.07 11.60 -1.05
C TRP A 324 -0.40 12.72 -1.86
N PHE A 325 -0.20 13.87 -1.22
CA PHE A 325 0.46 15.02 -1.83
C PHE A 325 1.93 15.12 -1.39
N GLY A 326 2.67 15.98 -2.09
CA GLY A 326 4.09 16.23 -1.86
C GLY A 326 4.93 15.90 -3.10
N ARG A 327 6.03 16.62 -3.27
CA ARG A 327 6.95 16.43 -4.42
C ARG A 327 7.64 15.05 -4.36
N ASP A 328 7.66 14.39 -3.22
CA ASP A 328 8.10 13.00 -3.07
C ASP A 328 7.05 11.97 -3.53
N LYS A 329 5.84 12.41 -3.89
CA LYS A 329 4.69 11.54 -4.22
C LYS A 329 3.89 11.98 -5.46
N SER A 330 4.15 13.19 -5.98
CA SER A 330 3.45 13.78 -7.13
C SER A 330 4.36 14.71 -7.93
N PHE A 331 4.09 14.81 -9.23
CA PHE A 331 4.66 15.82 -10.13
C PHE A 331 4.01 17.20 -9.97
N TYR A 332 2.92 17.29 -9.23
CA TYR A 332 2.10 18.49 -9.11
C TYR A 332 1.89 18.87 -7.64
N ASP A 333 1.67 20.15 -7.39
CA ASP A 333 1.49 20.67 -6.02
C ASP A 333 0.08 20.36 -5.47
N ASP A 334 -0.95 20.47 -6.33
CA ASP A 334 -2.36 20.43 -5.91
C ASP A 334 -3.14 19.20 -6.41
N VAL A 335 -2.50 18.32 -7.18
CA VAL A 335 -3.13 17.10 -7.71
C VAL A 335 -2.18 15.91 -7.61
N ASN A 336 -2.72 14.71 -7.42
CA ASN A 336 -1.96 13.47 -7.58
C ASN A 336 -2.79 12.49 -8.42
N PRO A 337 -2.58 12.45 -9.74
CA PRO A 337 -3.32 11.56 -10.64
C PRO A 337 -2.93 10.10 -10.43
N MET A 338 -3.93 9.23 -10.28
CA MET A 338 -3.80 7.78 -10.27
C MET A 338 -4.57 7.16 -11.43
N LEU A 339 -4.02 6.08 -12.01
CA LEU A 339 -4.72 5.25 -12.98
C LEU A 339 -5.29 4.04 -12.24
N GLU A 340 -6.61 4.02 -12.04
CA GLU A 340 -7.33 2.82 -11.60
C GLU A 340 -7.57 1.93 -12.82
N TYR A 341 -7.14 0.67 -12.78
CA TYR A 341 -7.22 -0.24 -13.92
C TYR A 341 -8.63 -0.81 -14.14
N GLY A 342 -8.97 -1.18 -15.37
CA GLY A 342 -10.33 -1.62 -15.73
C GLY A 342 -10.64 -3.09 -15.40
N PHE A 343 -9.68 -3.84 -14.86
CA PHE A 343 -9.80 -5.28 -14.59
C PHE A 343 -9.67 -5.64 -13.10
N ASP A 344 -9.28 -4.70 -12.24
CA ASP A 344 -9.23 -4.86 -10.78
C ASP A 344 -9.54 -3.52 -10.08
N THR A 345 -9.32 -3.45 -8.76
CA THR A 345 -9.45 -2.21 -7.97
C THR A 345 -8.11 -1.54 -7.69
N ASP A 346 -7.03 -2.05 -8.29
CA ASP A 346 -5.69 -1.56 -8.06
C ASP A 346 -5.39 -0.41 -9.05
N GLY A 347 -4.33 0.32 -8.75
CA GLY A 347 -3.93 1.45 -9.56
C GLY A 347 -2.58 2.02 -9.16
N ASP A 348 -1.97 2.73 -10.08
CA ASP A 348 -0.68 3.37 -9.86
C ASP A 348 -0.79 4.88 -10.05
N THR A 349 -0.13 5.63 -9.17
CA THR A 349 0.01 7.08 -9.37
C THR A 349 0.89 7.36 -10.58
N ALA A 350 0.63 8.47 -11.28
CA ALA A 350 1.51 8.93 -12.36
C ALA A 350 2.96 9.06 -11.89
N PHE A 351 3.17 9.47 -10.64
CA PHE A 351 4.49 9.49 -10.01
C PHE A 351 5.09 8.09 -9.84
N GLY A 352 4.31 7.13 -9.33
CA GLY A 352 4.71 5.74 -9.19
C GLY A 352 5.16 5.13 -10.51
N LEU A 353 4.36 5.29 -11.58
CA LEU A 353 4.70 4.79 -12.90
C LEU A 353 5.97 5.44 -13.46
N MET A 354 6.10 6.77 -13.35
CA MET A 354 7.32 7.47 -13.75
C MET A 354 8.55 6.97 -13.00
N LYS A 355 8.43 6.77 -11.68
CA LYS A 355 9.51 6.26 -10.84
C LYS A 355 9.88 4.82 -11.21
N VAL A 356 8.88 3.95 -11.43
CA VAL A 356 9.12 2.57 -11.86
C VAL A 356 9.84 2.55 -13.21
N MET A 357 9.36 3.35 -14.17
CA MET A 357 9.98 3.49 -15.49
C MET A 357 11.47 3.89 -15.40
N ILE A 358 11.78 4.91 -14.60
CA ILE A 358 13.13 5.49 -14.53
C ILE A 358 14.07 4.64 -13.67
N ASP A 359 13.62 4.15 -12.51
CA ASP A 359 14.50 3.52 -11.53
C ASP A 359 14.65 2.00 -11.72
N HIS A 360 13.71 1.33 -12.40
CA HIS A 360 13.68 -0.13 -12.48
C HIS A 360 13.98 -0.68 -13.86
N TYR A 361 13.90 0.12 -14.93
CA TYR A 361 14.20 -0.35 -16.27
C TYR A 361 15.55 0.20 -16.73
N ASP A 362 16.51 -0.72 -16.85
CA ASP A 362 17.84 -0.42 -17.40
C ASP A 362 17.73 -0.22 -18.92
N PRO A 363 18.24 0.90 -19.48
CA PRO A 363 18.38 1.05 -20.93
C PRO A 363 19.11 -0.13 -21.61
N ALA A 364 19.98 -0.85 -20.90
CA ALA A 364 20.66 -2.04 -21.39
C ALA A 364 19.75 -3.27 -21.54
N ASP A 365 18.63 -3.33 -20.81
CA ASP A 365 17.70 -4.46 -20.75
C ASP A 365 16.43 -4.24 -21.59
N GLY A 366 16.50 -3.38 -22.61
CA GLY A 366 15.43 -3.18 -23.60
C GLY A 366 14.87 -1.77 -23.66
N GLY A 367 15.22 -0.89 -22.71
CA GLY A 367 14.81 0.52 -22.71
C GLY A 367 13.76 0.85 -21.65
N MET A 368 13.73 2.12 -21.23
CA MET A 368 12.84 2.59 -20.16
C MET A 368 11.35 2.42 -20.49
N PHE A 369 10.94 2.68 -21.73
CA PHE A 369 9.54 2.57 -22.14
C PHE A 369 9.16 1.15 -22.55
N ALA A 370 10.11 0.31 -22.98
CA ALA A 370 9.89 -1.10 -23.27
C ALA A 370 9.27 -1.85 -22.09
N GLY A 371 9.72 -1.55 -20.87
CA GLY A 371 9.12 -2.07 -19.64
C GLY A 371 7.64 -1.68 -19.45
N MET A 372 7.31 -0.41 -19.72
CA MET A 372 5.92 0.06 -19.70
C MET A 372 5.08 -0.59 -20.79
N ALA A 373 5.64 -0.79 -21.99
CA ALA A 373 4.96 -1.46 -23.08
C ALA A 373 4.71 -2.95 -22.79
N GLU A 374 5.60 -3.62 -22.06
CA GLU A 374 5.40 -4.98 -21.55
C GLU A 374 4.23 -5.04 -20.56
N MET A 375 4.23 -4.16 -19.56
CA MET A 375 3.12 -4.04 -18.61
C MET A 375 1.78 -3.79 -19.33
N MET A 376 1.76 -2.90 -20.33
CA MET A 376 0.56 -2.66 -21.14
C MET A 376 0.10 -3.87 -21.95
N ARG A 377 1.01 -4.76 -22.38
CA ARG A 377 0.64 -6.01 -23.06
C ARG A 377 -0.04 -6.98 -22.11
N GLU A 378 0.54 -7.18 -20.92
CA GLU A 378 -0.04 -8.01 -19.86
C GLU A 378 -1.43 -7.49 -19.46
N PHE A 379 -1.54 -6.20 -19.16
CA PHE A 379 -2.81 -5.59 -18.75
C PHE A 379 -3.87 -5.61 -19.85
N ALA A 380 -3.46 -5.54 -21.12
CA ALA A 380 -4.40 -5.68 -22.23
C ALA A 380 -5.00 -7.10 -22.34
N GLU A 381 -4.23 -8.13 -21.96
CA GLU A 381 -4.74 -9.50 -21.91
C GLU A 381 -5.73 -9.69 -20.75
N GLU A 382 -5.41 -9.16 -19.57
CA GLU A 382 -6.29 -9.19 -18.40
C GLU A 382 -7.58 -8.41 -18.61
N TYR A 383 -7.49 -7.21 -19.19
CA TYR A 383 -8.65 -6.39 -19.53
C TYR A 383 -9.53 -7.04 -20.62
N ALA A 384 -8.94 -7.72 -21.59
CA ALA A 384 -9.70 -8.48 -22.58
C ALA A 384 -10.42 -9.68 -21.94
N ALA A 385 -9.79 -10.35 -20.97
CA ALA A 385 -10.37 -11.45 -20.24
C ALA A 385 -11.55 -11.00 -19.35
N SER A 386 -11.41 -9.90 -18.61
CA SER A 386 -12.46 -9.40 -17.71
C SER A 386 -13.74 -9.00 -18.47
N ASN A 387 -13.61 -8.46 -19.68
CA ASN A 387 -14.74 -8.10 -20.54
C ASN A 387 -15.38 -9.31 -21.27
N SER A 388 -14.74 -10.48 -21.24
CA SER A 388 -15.30 -11.69 -21.86
C SER A 388 -16.30 -12.40 -20.93
N ASP A 389 -16.26 -12.08 -19.64
CA ASP A 389 -17.11 -12.68 -18.60
C ASP A 389 -18.42 -11.91 -18.34
N THR A 390 -18.61 -10.75 -18.96
CA THR A 390 -19.84 -9.93 -18.90
C THR A 390 -20.71 -10.15 -20.13
#